data_AF-A0A660QTQ6-F1
#
_entry.id   AF-A0A660QTQ6-F1
#
_cell.length_a   1.000
_cell.length_b   1.000
_cell.length_c   1.000
_cell.angle_alpha   90.00
_cell.angle_beta   90.00
_cell.angle_gamma   90.00
#
_symmetry.space_group_name_H-M   'P 1'
#
loop_
_entity.id
_entity.type
_entity.pdbx_description
1 polymer ?
#
loop_
_entity_poly.entity_id
_entity_poly.type
_entity_poly.pdbx_seq_one_letter_code
_entity_poly.pdbx_strand_id
1 'polypeptide(L)'
;MRIDVANKAIEAYEHIIGLAEIEEIYSLANKLRNCQVVHVNATSFGGGVAEILHTLVPLTRSVGINAEWYTIEALQEFFNVTKLFHNTLQGADTPIEEHQWKIYEKYCQQNIEQI
;
A
#
# COMPACT_ATOMS: atom_id res chain seq x y z
N MET A 1 2.64 10.53 3.93
CA MET A 1 1.39 10.80 4.68
C MET A 1 0.67 9.51 5.11
N ARG A 2 0.38 9.35 6.41
CA ARG A 2 -0.43 8.24 6.96
C ARG A 2 -1.89 8.37 6.52
N ILE A 3 -2.51 7.25 6.14
CA ILE A 3 -3.92 7.19 5.71
C ILE A 3 -4.76 6.52 6.79
N ASP A 4 -5.84 7.19 7.18
CA ASP A 4 -6.87 6.61 8.02
C ASP A 4 -7.87 5.82 7.17
N VAL A 5 -8.24 4.65 7.67
CA VAL A 5 -9.16 3.72 7.02
C VAL A 5 -10.33 3.44 7.95
N ALA A 6 -11.50 3.17 7.37
CA ALA A 6 -12.68 2.77 8.13
C ALA A 6 -12.45 1.43 8.85
N ASN A 7 -13.18 1.18 9.93
CA ASN A 7 -13.15 -0.12 10.58
C ASN A 7 -13.91 -1.16 9.75
N LYS A 8 -13.33 -2.36 9.62
CA LYS A 8 -13.95 -3.54 9.03
C LYS A 8 -13.65 -4.74 9.92
N ALA A 9 -14.53 -5.73 9.92
CA ALA A 9 -14.39 -6.96 10.68
C ALA A 9 -14.41 -8.14 9.69
N ILE A 10 -13.49 -9.10 9.85
CA ILE A 10 -13.41 -10.26 8.95
C ILE A 10 -14.67 -11.14 9.07
N GLU A 11 -15.29 -11.16 10.25
CA GLU A 11 -16.53 -11.88 10.56
C GLU A 11 -17.71 -11.43 9.70
N ALA A 12 -17.70 -10.17 9.21
CA ALA A 12 -18.71 -9.69 8.28
C ALA A 12 -18.75 -10.51 6.97
N TYR A 13 -17.70 -11.27 6.67
CA TYR A 13 -17.57 -12.11 5.48
C TYR A 13 -17.80 -13.60 5.74
N GLU A 14 -18.11 -14.01 6.97
CA GLU A 14 -18.35 -15.42 7.32
C GLU A 14 -19.44 -16.06 6.43
N HIS A 15 -20.51 -15.33 6.15
CA HIS A 15 -21.60 -15.80 5.28
C HIS A 15 -21.19 -16.07 3.83
N ILE A 16 -20.02 -15.59 3.40
CA ILE A 16 -19.46 -15.77 2.06
C ILE A 16 -18.43 -16.89 2.06
N ILE A 17 -17.50 -16.88 3.03
CA ILE A 17 -16.34 -17.77 3.02
C ILE A 17 -16.45 -18.95 3.98
N GLY A 18 -17.35 -18.92 4.96
CA GLY A 18 -17.50 -19.94 5.99
C GLY A 18 -16.66 -19.70 7.25
N LEU A 19 -17.06 -20.35 8.35
CA LEU A 19 -16.36 -20.22 9.64
C LEU A 19 -14.95 -20.83 9.62
N ALA A 20 -14.75 -21.94 8.90
CA ALA A 20 -13.46 -22.63 8.86
C ALA A 20 -12.35 -21.74 8.27
N GLU A 21 -12.68 -21.01 7.21
CA GLU A 21 -11.80 -20.06 6.54
C GLU A 21 -11.49 -18.85 7.43
N ILE A 22 -12.47 -18.36 8.20
CA ILE A 22 -12.27 -17.30 9.20
C ILE A 22 -11.29 -17.76 10.29
N GLU A 23 -11.50 -18.95 10.84
CA GLU A 23 -10.61 -19.53 11.86
C GLU A 23 -9.19 -19.76 11.33
N GLU A 24 -9.05 -20.19 10.06
CA GLU A 24 -7.74 -20.33 9.42
C GLU A 24 -7.02 -18.99 9.30
N ILE A 25 -7.71 -17.93 8.85
CA ILE A 25 -7.14 -16.58 8.78
C ILE A 25 -6.65 -16.12 10.16
N TYR A 26 -7.45 -16.32 11.21
CA TYR A 26 -7.04 -15.99 12.58
C TYR A 26 -5.81 -16.78 13.03
N SER A 27 -5.76 -18.09 12.74
CA SER A 27 -4.62 -18.96 13.05
C SER A 27 -3.33 -18.49 12.38
N LEU A 28 -3.40 -18.08 11.11
CA LEU A 28 -2.27 -17.53 10.37
C LEU A 28 -1.87 -16.15 10.90
N ALA A 29 -2.84 -15.27 11.15
CA ALA A 29 -2.61 -13.92 11.66
C ALA A 29 -1.94 -13.92 13.04
N ASN A 30 -2.30 -14.87 13.91
CA ASN A 30 -1.71 -14.99 15.24
C ASN A 30 -0.19 -15.22 15.21
N LYS A 31 0.34 -15.85 14.14
CA LYS A 31 1.79 -16.01 13.93
C LYS A 31 2.50 -14.67 13.66
N LEU A 32 1.76 -13.66 13.25
CA LEU A 32 2.24 -12.32 12.90
C LEU A 32 1.86 -11.25 13.93
N ARG A 33 1.27 -11.60 15.07
CA ARG A 33 0.68 -10.65 16.04
C ARG A 33 1.66 -9.58 16.56
N ASN A 34 2.95 -9.87 16.56
CA ASN A 34 4.00 -8.93 17.01
C ASN A 34 4.68 -8.18 15.86
N CYS A 35 4.24 -8.39 14.61
CA CYS A 35 4.78 -7.71 13.44
C CYS A 35 4.03 -6.40 13.20
N GLN A 36 4.77 -5.39 12.74
CA GLN A 36 4.20 -4.20 12.10
C GLN A 36 4.25 -4.39 10.59
N VAL A 37 3.09 -4.24 9.93
CA VAL A 37 2.96 -4.35 8.48
C VAL A 37 2.66 -2.98 7.91
N VAL A 38 3.58 -2.42 7.14
CA VAL A 38 3.42 -1.09 6.54
C VAL A 38 3.21 -1.22 5.04
N HIS A 39 2.08 -0.72 4.55
CA HIS A 39 1.81 -0.54 3.14
C HIS A 39 2.24 0.86 2.70
N VAL A 40 3.01 0.97 1.63
CA VAL A 40 3.44 2.25 1.06
C VAL A 40 3.11 2.25 -0.42
N ASN A 41 2.41 3.28 -0.91
CA ASN A 41 2.12 3.44 -2.33
C ASN A 41 2.03 4.92 -2.75
N ALA A 42 1.71 5.16 -4.03
CA ALA A 42 1.73 6.51 -4.60
C ALA A 42 0.48 7.36 -4.33
N THR A 43 -0.67 6.75 -3.98
CA THR A 43 -1.94 7.48 -3.81
C THR A 43 -2.95 6.71 -2.96
N SER A 44 -3.75 7.42 -2.18
CA SER A 44 -4.91 6.88 -1.45
C SER A 44 -6.23 7.01 -2.22
N PHE A 45 -6.19 7.64 -3.39
CA PHE A 45 -7.33 7.89 -4.25
C PHE A 45 -7.04 7.43 -5.69
N GLY A 46 -8.04 6.81 -6.31
CA GLY A 46 -7.98 6.40 -7.71
C GLY A 46 -7.14 5.14 -7.94
N GLY A 47 -7.67 4.23 -8.76
CA GLY A 47 -7.00 2.99 -9.15
C GLY A 47 -7.22 1.83 -8.18
N GLY A 48 -6.95 0.61 -8.66
CA GLY A 48 -7.28 -0.62 -7.95
C GLY A 48 -6.49 -0.85 -6.66
N VAL A 49 -5.22 -0.41 -6.60
CA VAL A 49 -4.40 -0.60 -5.39
C VAL A 49 -4.97 0.18 -4.20
N ALA A 50 -5.37 1.43 -4.42
CA ALA A 50 -5.97 2.25 -3.36
C ALA A 50 -7.30 1.63 -2.88
N GLU A 51 -8.14 1.18 -3.82
CA GLU A 51 -9.42 0.50 -3.50
C GLU A 51 -9.22 -0.76 -2.66
N ILE A 52 -8.22 -1.58 -3.01
CA ILE A 52 -7.85 -2.78 -2.25
C ILE A 52 -7.40 -2.40 -0.83
N LEU A 53 -6.51 -1.43 -0.68
CA LEU A 53 -5.95 -1.06 0.63
C LEU A 53 -6.99 -0.46 1.57
N HIS A 54 -7.99 0.26 1.06
CA HIS A 54 -9.15 0.71 1.85
C HIS A 54 -9.95 -0.45 2.49
N THR A 55 -9.79 -1.68 2.00
CA THR A 55 -10.43 -2.88 2.58
C THR A 55 -9.43 -3.79 3.27
N LEU A 56 -8.27 -4.04 2.67
CA LEU A 56 -7.28 -4.98 3.17
C LEU A 56 -6.65 -4.52 4.48
N VAL A 57 -6.31 -3.23 4.60
CA VAL A 57 -5.68 -2.70 5.82
C VAL A 57 -6.59 -2.87 7.05
N PRO A 58 -7.87 -2.44 7.03
CA PRO A 58 -8.72 -2.63 8.20
C PRO A 58 -9.09 -4.10 8.46
N LEU A 59 -9.19 -4.95 7.43
CA LEU A 59 -9.37 -6.39 7.65
C LEU A 59 -8.15 -7.03 8.33
N THR A 60 -6.94 -6.64 7.91
CA THR A 60 -5.69 -7.09 8.53
C THR A 60 -5.61 -6.64 9.99
N ARG A 61 -6.05 -5.40 10.29
CA ARG A 61 -6.18 -4.92 11.68
C ARG A 61 -7.21 -5.72 12.49
N SER A 62 -8.33 -6.10 11.89
CA SER A 62 -9.41 -6.82 12.58
C SER A 62 -8.96 -8.18 13.13
N VAL A 63 -7.98 -8.81 12.48
CA VAL A 63 -7.40 -10.09 12.91
C VAL A 63 -6.19 -9.93 13.84
N GLY A 64 -5.97 -8.71 14.36
CA GLY A 64 -4.99 -8.42 15.40
C GLY A 64 -3.58 -8.10 14.92
N ILE A 65 -3.38 -7.85 13.62
CA ILE A 65 -2.08 -7.42 13.07
C ILE A 65 -1.99 -5.89 13.10
N ASN A 66 -0.85 -5.36 13.57
CA ASN A 66 -0.58 -3.93 13.50
C ASN A 66 -0.25 -3.50 12.06
N ALA A 67 -1.29 -3.19 11.27
CA ALA A 67 -1.14 -2.74 9.89
C ALA A 67 -1.30 -1.23 9.74
N GLU A 68 -0.45 -0.59 8.94
CA GLU A 68 -0.53 0.83 8.63
C GLU A 68 -0.39 1.07 7.13
N TRP A 69 -0.90 2.22 6.67
CA TRP A 69 -0.85 2.60 5.27
C TRP A 69 -0.38 4.04 5.13
N TYR A 70 0.63 4.23 4.29
CA TYR A 70 1.22 5.50 3.96
C TYR A 70 1.21 5.72 2.45
N THR A 71 1.06 6.98 2.07
CA THR A 71 1.21 7.45 0.69
C THR A 71 2.43 8.34 0.56
N ILE A 72 3.09 8.25 -0.60
CA ILE A 72 4.20 9.13 -0.97
C ILE A 72 3.64 10.53 -1.22
N GLU A 73 4.19 11.52 -0.52
CA GLU A 73 3.92 12.93 -0.75
C GLU A 73 4.98 13.49 -1.70
N ALA A 74 4.54 13.97 -2.87
CA ALA A 74 5.42 14.50 -3.89
C ALA A 74 4.71 15.50 -4.81
N LEU A 75 5.49 16.32 -5.52
CA LEU A 75 4.95 17.21 -6.55
C LEU A 75 4.79 16.49 -7.89
N GLN A 76 4.10 17.13 -8.84
CA GLN A 76 3.81 16.57 -10.17
C GLN A 76 5.06 16.07 -10.93
N GLU A 77 6.22 16.70 -10.72
CA GLU A 77 7.49 16.27 -11.35
C GLU A 77 7.85 14.82 -11.01
N PHE A 78 7.61 14.37 -9.78
CA PHE A 78 7.82 12.99 -9.36
C PHE A 78 6.87 12.02 -10.07
N PHE A 79 5.60 12.38 -10.18
CA PHE A 79 4.61 11.53 -10.85
C PHE A 79 4.85 11.44 -12.35
N ASN A 80 5.41 12.48 -12.97
CA ASN A 80 5.85 12.42 -14.37
C ASN A 80 7.01 11.43 -14.55
N VAL A 81 7.99 11.44 -13.64
CA VAL A 81 9.11 10.49 -13.65
C VAL A 81 8.63 9.06 -13.42
N THR A 82 7.79 8.81 -12.42
CA THR A 82 7.28 7.45 -12.15
C THR A 82 6.38 6.93 -13.27
N LYS A 83 5.66 7.80 -13.99
CA LYS A 83 4.93 7.43 -15.22
C LYS A 83 5.88 7.04 -16.36
N LEU A 84 7.00 7.75 -16.51
CA LEU A 84 8.05 7.35 -17.44
C LEU A 84 8.61 5.97 -17.08
N PHE A 85 8.88 5.70 -15.79
CA PHE A 85 9.36 4.39 -15.33
C PHE A 85 8.34 3.31 -15.65
N HIS A 86 7.06 3.53 -15.31
CA HIS A 86 5.96 2.62 -15.62
C HIS A 86 5.90 2.25 -17.10
N ASN A 87 5.95 3.25 -18.00
CA ASN A 87 5.87 3.01 -19.43
C ASN A 87 7.11 2.29 -19.96
N THR A 88 8.30 2.64 -19.46
CA THR A 88 9.56 1.99 -19.85
C THR A 88 9.57 0.53 -19.42
N LEU A 89 9.11 0.23 -18.19
CA LEU A 89 8.93 -1.14 -17.70
C LEU A 89 7.87 -1.93 -18.49
N GLN A 90 6.96 -1.24 -19.18
CA GLN A 90 5.98 -1.83 -20.10
C GLN A 90 6.47 -1.92 -21.55
N GLY A 91 7.74 -1.62 -21.81
CA GLY A 91 8.38 -1.77 -23.12
C GLY A 91 8.43 -0.51 -23.98
N ALA A 92 8.13 0.67 -23.43
CA ALA A 92 8.43 1.92 -24.12
C ALA A 92 9.95 2.14 -24.20
N ASP A 93 10.44 2.55 -25.38
CA ASP A 93 11.88 2.77 -25.64
C ASP A 93 12.33 4.19 -25.28
N THR A 94 11.83 4.72 -24.16
CA THR A 94 12.20 6.06 -23.70
C THR A 94 13.29 5.96 -22.65
N PRO A 95 14.50 6.51 -22.89
CA PRO A 95 15.56 6.47 -21.91
C PRO A 95 15.20 7.32 -20.68
N ILE A 96 15.61 6.85 -19.51
CA ILE A 96 15.50 7.59 -18.26
C ILE A 96 16.79 8.37 -18.05
N GLU A 97 16.70 9.69 -18.01
CA GLU A 97 17.82 10.61 -17.84
C GLU A 97 18.27 10.71 -16.37
N GLU A 98 19.53 11.05 -16.15
CA GLU A 98 20.12 11.20 -14.80
C GLU A 98 19.36 12.20 -13.92
N HIS A 99 18.85 13.29 -14.50
CA HIS A 99 18.08 14.29 -13.75
C HIS A 99 16.74 13.73 -13.23
N GLN A 100 16.14 12.76 -13.93
CA GLN A 100 14.88 12.12 -13.54
C GLN A 100 15.11 11.15 -12.37
N TRP A 101 16.23 10.42 -12.37
CA TRP A 101 16.68 9.64 -11.21
C TRP A 101 16.84 10.51 -9.97
N LYS A 102 17.51 11.67 -10.11
CA LYS A 102 17.69 12.62 -9.00
C LYS A 102 16.36 13.13 -8.43
N ILE A 103 15.36 13.37 -9.30
CA ILE A 103 14.00 13.74 -8.85
C ILE A 103 13.37 12.60 -8.05
N TYR A 104 13.42 11.37 -8.57
CA TYR A 104 12.86 10.21 -7.89
C TYR A 104 13.50 9.97 -6.51
N GLU A 105 14.83 9.98 -6.44
CA GLU A 105 15.60 9.77 -5.21
C GLU A 105 15.34 10.87 -4.18
N LYS A 106 15.30 12.14 -4.61
CA LYS A 106 14.97 13.28 -3.74
C LYS A 106 13.65 13.07 -3.01
N TYR A 107 12.59 12.70 -3.73
CA TYR A 107 11.27 12.49 -3.12
C TYR A 107 11.21 11.22 -2.28
N CYS A 108 11.89 10.14 -2.69
CA CYS A 108 12.00 8.95 -1.84
C CYS A 108 12.67 9.30 -0.50
N GLN A 109 13.77 10.04 -0.53
CA GLN A 109 14.48 10.47 0.67
C GLN A 109 13.61 11.35 1.58
N GLN A 110 12.85 12.29 1.00
CA GLN A 110 11.93 13.15 1.75
C GLN A 110 10.79 12.37 2.44
N ASN A 111 10.42 11.20 1.92
CA ASN A 111 9.35 10.38 2.48
C ASN A 111 9.84 9.37 3.53
N ILE A 112 11.15 9.12 3.65
CA ILE A 112 11.70 8.20 4.67
C ILE A 112 11.36 8.68 6.09
N GLU A 113 11.38 9.99 6.33
CA GLU A 113 11.09 10.56 7.66
C GLU A 113 9.61 10.47 8.05
N GLN A 114 8.73 10.06 7.13
CA GLN A 114 7.29 10.00 7.34
C GLN A 114 6.76 8.58 7.66
N ILE A 115 7.62 7.57 7.65
CA ILE A 115 7.29 6.14 7.86
C ILE A 115 8.02 5.65 9.11
#